data_AF-A0A0G0NFJ0-F1
#
_entry.id   AF-A0A0G0NFJ0-F1
#
_cell.length_a   1.000
_cell.length_b   1.000
_cell.length_c   1.000
_cell.angle_alpha   90.00
_cell.angle_beta   90.00
_cell.angle_gamma   90.00
#
_symmetry.space_group_name_H-M   'P 1'
#
loop_
_entity.id
_entity.type
_entity.pdbx_description
1 polymer ?
#
loop_
_entity_poly.entity_id
_entity_poly.type
_entity_poly.pdbx_seq_one_letter_code
_entity_poly.pdbx_strand_id
1 'polypeptide(L)' 'MAKIAGKIIVRDIIKEVYYVLGGAMVLFGLMELIKPQIVIAYLNLNLIFVVWLLSGIILLILNKQHD' A
#
# COMPACT_ATOMS: atom_id res chain seq x y z
N MET A 1 21.66 -17.15 -8.61
CA MET A 1 20.35 -17.63 -8.13
C MET A 1 19.82 -16.87 -6.92
N ALA A 2 20.58 -16.69 -5.83
CA ALA A 2 20.11 -15.98 -4.62
C ALA A 2 19.58 -14.54 -4.85
N LYS A 3 20.23 -13.76 -5.73
CA LYS A 3 19.82 -12.38 -6.06
C LYS A 3 18.46 -12.28 -6.75
N ILE A 4 18.09 -13.30 -7.54
CA ILE A 4 16.81 -13.36 -8.27
C ILE A 4 15.68 -13.72 -7.31
N ALA A 5 15.90 -14.72 -6.44
CA ALA A 5 14.95 -15.10 -5.40
C ALA A 5 14.63 -13.94 -4.45
N GLY A 6 15.65 -13.18 -4.03
CA GLY A 6 15.44 -11.99 -3.19
C GLY A 6 14.57 -10.92 -3.85
N LYS A 7 14.76 -10.65 -5.15
CA LYS A 7 13.94 -9.67 -5.90
C LYS A 7 12.47 -10.09 -5.98
N ILE A 8 12.19 -11.39 -6.15
CA ILE A 8 10.83 -11.94 -6.20
C ILE A 8 10.14 -11.78 -4.86
N ILE A 9 10.80 -12.18 -3.76
CA ILE A 9 10.25 -12.07 -2.40
C ILE A 9 9.92 -10.61 -2.07
N VAL A 10 10.84 -9.68 -2.37
CA VAL A 10 10.62 -8.26 -2.13
C VAL A 10 9.43 -7.73 -2.93
N ARG A 11 9.29 -8.13 -4.20
CA ARG A 11 8.15 -7.73 -5.04
C ARG A 11 6.83 -8.24 -4.44
N ASP A 12 6.79 -9.50 -4.00
CA ASP A 12 5.57 -10.10 -3.48
C ASP A 12 5.15 -9.46 -2.14
N ILE A 13 6.12 -9.15 -1.26
CA ILE A 13 5.86 -8.37 -0.04
C ILE A 13 5.30 -6.98 -0.37
N ILE A 14 5.91 -6.26 -1.30
CA ILE A 14 5.44 -4.92 -1.69
C ILE A 14 4.02 -4.97 -2.27
N LYS A 15 3.71 -6.03 -3.03
CA LYS A 15 2.38 -6.27 -3.58
C LYS A 15 1.35 -6.49 -2.48
N GLU A 16 1.65 -7.32 -1.48
CA GLU A 16 0.76 -7.53 -0.34
C GLU A 16 0.53 -6.24 0.45
N VAL A 17 1.60 -5.48 0.74
CA VAL A 17 1.51 -4.17 1.41
C VAL A 17 0.60 -3.21 0.64
N TYR A 18 0.73 -3.14 -0.68
CA TYR A 18 -0.12 -2.29 -1.52
C TYR A 18 -1.61 -2.66 -1.42
N TYR A 19 -1.94 -3.95 -1.47
CA TYR A 19 -3.34 -4.38 -1.35
C TYR A 19 -3.91 -4.18 0.06
N VAL A 20 -3.13 -4.47 1.10
CA VAL A 20 -3.56 -4.26 2.50
C VAL A 20 -3.81 -2.78 2.76
N LEU A 21 -2.91 -1.90 2.32
CA LEU A 21 -3.08 -0.46 2.46
C LEU A 21 -4.27 0.06 1.64
N GLY A 22 -4.51 -0.48 0.44
CA GLY A 22 -5.69 -0.16 -0.35
C GLY A 22 -6.99 -0.58 0.35
N GLY A 23 -7.03 -1.78 0.92
CA GLY A 23 -8.16 -2.24 1.72
C GLY A 23 -8.39 -1.39 2.97
N ALA A 24 -7.32 -1.03 3.68
CA ALA A 24 -7.37 -0.15 4.83
C ALA A 24 -7.94 1.24 4.46
N MET A 25 -7.51 1.82 3.34
CA MET A 25 -8.05 3.08 2.84
C MET A 25 -9.56 3.01 2.57
N VAL A 26 -10.04 1.94 1.93
CA VAL A 26 -11.47 1.76 1.68
C VAL A 26 -12.23 1.63 3.00
N LEU A 27 -11.75 0.78 3.91
CA LEU A 27 -12.38 0.57 5.22
C LEU A 27 -12.44 1.87 6.03
N PHE A 28 -11.33 2.61 6.10
CA PHE A 28 -11.26 3.88 6.80
C PHE A 28 -12.11 4.96 6.12
N GLY A 29 -12.17 5.00 4.80
CA GLY A 29 -13.09 5.88 4.07
C GLY A 29 -14.55 5.59 4.41
N LEU A 30 -14.95 4.31 4.48
CA LEU A 30 -16.29 3.90 4.89
C LEU A 30 -16.58 4.25 6.36
N MET A 31 -15.62 4.04 7.25
CA MET A 31 -15.76 4.41 8.66
C MET A 31 -15.95 5.92 8.84
N GLU A 32 -15.22 6.73 8.08
CA GLU A 32 -15.34 8.20 8.12
C GLU A 32 -16.71 8.66 7.62
N LEU A 33 -17.34 7.94 6.67
CA LEU A 33 -18.71 8.21 6.24
C LEU A 33 -19.77 7.88 7.32
N ILE A 34 -19.58 6.79 8.07
CA ILE A 34 -20.53 6.37 9.12
C ILE A 34 -20.37 7.24 10.36
N LYS A 35 -19.13 7.52 10.77
CA LYS A 35 -18.82 8.34 11.93
C LYS A 35 -17.64 9.26 11.62
N PRO A 36 -17.92 10.48 11.14
CA PRO A 36 -16.88 11.42 10.75
C PRO A 36 -16.00 11.79 11.94
N GLN A 37 -14.79 12.22 11.64
CA GLN A 37 -13.74 12.67 12.55
C GLN A 37 -13.09 11.57 13.40
N ILE A 38 -13.59 10.33 13.46
CA ILE A 38 -12.89 9.25 14.16
C ILE A 38 -11.59 8.92 13.46
N VAL A 39 -11.64 8.64 12.17
CA VAL A 39 -10.46 8.14 11.47
C VAL A 39 -9.42 9.24 11.41
N ILE A 40 -9.83 10.47 11.09
CA ILE A 40 -8.92 11.63 11.02
C ILE A 40 -8.31 11.96 12.39
N ALA A 41 -9.01 11.71 13.51
CA ALA A 41 -8.49 12.01 14.85
C ALA A 41 -7.43 11.00 15.34
N TYR A 42 -7.52 9.73 14.93
CA TYR A 42 -6.61 8.68 15.39
C TYR A 42 -5.60 8.24 14.34
N LEU A 43 -5.88 8.45 13.06
CA LEU A 43 -5.08 8.00 11.92
C LEU A 43 -4.86 9.13 10.93
N ASN A 44 -3.60 9.27 10.51
CA ASN A 44 -3.26 10.20 9.45
C ASN A 44 -3.50 9.53 8.08
N LEU A 45 -4.72 9.69 7.55
CA LEU A 45 -5.09 9.17 6.23
C LEU A 45 -4.18 9.66 5.11
N ASN A 46 -3.67 10.90 5.21
CA ASN A 46 -2.73 11.42 4.22
C ASN A 46 -1.42 10.64 4.24
N LEU A 47 -0.91 10.27 5.42
CA LEU A 47 0.28 9.44 5.54
C LEU A 47 0.04 8.05 4.93
N ILE A 48 -1.08 7.41 5.27
CA ILE A 48 -1.45 6.09 4.72
C ILE A 48 -1.56 6.14 3.20
N PHE A 49 -2.18 7.19 2.67
CA PHE A 49 -2.30 7.40 1.22
C PHE A 49 -0.94 7.59 0.54
N VAL A 50 -0.03 8.38 1.14
CA VAL A 50 1.33 8.56 0.60
C VAL A 50 2.10 7.24 0.59
N VAL A 51 2.04 6.45 1.67
CA VAL A 51 2.71 5.15 1.72
C VAL A 51 2.10 4.18 0.69
N TRP A 52 0.78 4.18 0.53
CA TRP A 52 0.10 3.39 -0.49
C TRP A 52 0.55 3.77 -1.90
N LEU A 53 0.57 5.07 -2.23
CA LEU A 53 1.08 5.57 -3.52
C LEU A 53 2.53 5.16 -3.78
N LEU A 54 3.41 5.33 -2.79
CA LEU A 54 4.82 4.94 -2.91
C LEU A 54 4.96 3.44 -3.18
N SER A 55 4.21 2.60 -2.47
CA SER A 55 4.21 1.15 -2.70
C SER A 55 3.76 0.79 -4.12
N GLY A 56 2.75 1.49 -4.65
CA GLY A 56 2.29 1.33 -6.03
C GLY A 56 3.34 1.74 -7.06
N ILE A 57 4.01 2.88 -6.86
CA ILE A 57 5.10 3.35 -7.73
C ILE A 57 6.26 2.35 -7.74
N ILE A 58 6.68 1.86 -6.58
CA ILE A 58 7.75 0.87 -6.48
C ILE A 58 7.37 -0.42 -7.22
N LEU A 59 6.13 -0.89 -7.07
CA LEU A 59 5.63 -2.08 -7.75
C LEU A 59 5.62 -1.91 -9.28
N LEU A 60 5.23 -0.75 -9.79
CA LEU A 60 5.28 -0.43 -11.22
C LEU A 60 6.73 -0.46 -11.74
N ILE A 61 7.68 0.12 -11.00
CA ILE A 61 9.11 0.11 -11.37
C ILE A 61 9.63 -1.34 -11.38
N LEU A 62 9.29 -2.14 -10.37
CA LEU A 62 9.74 -3.53 -10.26
C LEU A 62 9.16 -4.42 -11.37
N ASN A 63 7.90 -4.21 -11.77
CA ASN A 63 7.27 -4.93 -12.86
C ASN A 63 7.87 -4.54 -14.22
N LYS A 64 8.11 -3.24 -14.46
CA LYS A 64 8.76 -2.76 -15.70
C LYS A 64 10.18 -3.31 -15.90
N GLN A 65 10.86 -3.70 -14.83
CA GLN A 65 12.21 -4.30 -14.88
C GLN A 65 12.19 -5.83 -15.09
N HIS A 66 11.03 -6.43 -15.33
CA HIS A 66 10.85 -7.86 -15.56
C HIS A 66 10.32 -8.17 -16.98
N ASP A 67 9.88 -7.14 -17.72
CA ASP A 67 9.62 -7.19 -19.16
C ASP A 67 10.90 -6.87 -19.95
#